data_AF-A0A8J9X707-F1
#
_entry.id   AF-A0A8J9X707-F1
#
_cell.length_a   1.000
_cell.length_b   1.000
_cell.length_c   1.000
_cell.angle_alpha   90.00
_cell.angle_beta   90.00
_cell.angle_gamma   90.00
#
_symmetry.space_group_name_H-M   'P 1'
#
loop_
_entity.id
_entity.type
_entity.pdbx_description
1 polymer ?
#
loop_
_entity_poly.entity_id
_entity_poly.type
_entity_poly.pdbx_seq_one_letter_code
_entity_poly.pdbx_strand_id
1 'polypeptide(L)'
;DELLLLKRGGQVVFQGDLGKDCSRLVNYFENLGATKIELGENPANWMLRVITSEDMGDLAQKYVESKEYALLRKDLDEIKAVQDPELKIEYKDEFAASKAVRQLLVNGRLRLIYWRSPAYNLSRLMVSMVIAFVLGSVFILVRHPEIYTEVEMRSRLSVIFLTFIITGIMAILSVIPVMTKIREMFYRHRDSGMYDSAAIGWALGSAEKLFIVLATTIFTVVFLSVAGMTKSLRGLFGFW
;
A
#
# COMPACT_ATOMS: atom_id res chain seq x y z
N ASP A 1 -18.00 -29.37 6.70
CA ASP A 1 -16.73 -28.73 6.30
C ASP A 1 -16.17 -29.44 5.08
N GLU A 2 -15.88 -28.69 4.02
CA GLU A 2 -15.24 -29.21 2.82
C GLU A 2 -13.76 -28.83 2.80
N LEU A 3 -12.95 -29.70 2.18
CA LEU A 3 -11.52 -29.47 1.98
C LEU A 3 -11.23 -29.47 0.48
N LEU A 4 -10.53 -28.43 0.00
CA LEU A 4 -9.84 -28.43 -1.28
C LEU A 4 -8.34 -28.56 -1.03
N LEU A 5 -7.75 -29.66 -1.51
CA LEU A 5 -6.33 -29.95 -1.38
C LEU A 5 -5.61 -29.82 -2.71
N LEU A 6 -4.53 -29.04 -2.70
CA LEU A 6 -3.66 -28.81 -3.85
C LEU A 6 -2.26 -29.37 -3.57
N LYS A 7 -1.66 -30.01 -4.58
CA LYS A 7 -0.23 -30.34 -4.57
C LYS A 7 0.59 -29.21 -5.20
N ARG A 8 1.93 -29.30 -5.07
CA ARG A 8 2.87 -28.37 -5.72
C ARG A 8 2.56 -28.28 -7.23
N GLY A 9 2.45 -27.06 -7.75
CA GLY A 9 2.02 -26.82 -9.13
C GLY A 9 0.53 -26.44 -9.27
N GLY A 10 -0.22 -26.36 -8.16
CA GLY A 10 -1.61 -25.90 -8.17
C GLY A 10 -2.61 -26.94 -8.69
N GLN A 11 -2.22 -28.21 -8.77
CA GLN A 11 -3.08 -29.29 -9.20
C GLN A 11 -3.90 -29.83 -8.03
N VAL A 12 -5.20 -30.05 -8.25
CA VAL A 12 -6.12 -30.61 -7.25
C VAL A 12 -5.84 -32.09 -7.06
N VAL A 13 -5.75 -32.53 -5.81
CA VAL A 13 -5.56 -33.94 -5.45
C VAL A 13 -6.69 -34.51 -4.60
N PHE A 14 -7.51 -33.65 -4.00
CA PHE A 14 -8.74 -34.03 -3.32
C PHE A 14 -9.65 -32.79 -3.20
N GLN A 15 -10.94 -32.95 -3.49
CA GLN A 15 -11.95 -32.00 -3.05
C GLN A 15 -13.21 -32.73 -2.60
N GLY A 16 -13.68 -32.39 -1.40
CA GLY A 16 -14.91 -32.94 -0.87
C GLY A 16 -15.05 -32.76 0.64
N ASP A 17 -16.15 -33.27 1.16
CA ASP A 17 -16.43 -33.30 2.60
C ASP A 17 -15.48 -34.27 3.31
N LEU A 18 -14.91 -33.81 4.43
CA LEU A 18 -13.98 -34.58 5.27
C LEU A 18 -14.69 -35.77 5.94
N GLY A 19 -15.99 -35.66 6.19
CA GLY A 19 -16.73 -36.60 7.01
C GLY A 19 -16.33 -36.54 8.49
N LYS A 20 -16.94 -37.41 9.31
CA LYS A 20 -16.63 -37.49 10.74
C LYS A 20 -15.19 -37.98 10.93
N ASP A 21 -14.42 -37.28 11.77
CA ASP A 21 -13.02 -37.58 12.08
C ASP A 21 -12.13 -37.71 10.82
N CYS A 22 -12.41 -36.94 9.77
CA CYS A 22 -11.70 -36.96 8.48
C CYS A 22 -11.73 -38.33 7.75
N SER A 23 -12.67 -39.21 8.10
CA SER A 23 -12.75 -40.57 7.58
C SER A 23 -12.83 -40.66 6.05
N ARG A 24 -13.53 -39.73 5.36
CA ARG A 24 -13.61 -39.76 3.89
C ARG A 24 -12.28 -39.44 3.23
N LEU A 25 -11.56 -38.45 3.76
CA LEU A 25 -10.23 -38.08 3.30
C LEU A 25 -9.23 -39.24 3.48
N VAL A 26 -9.25 -39.86 4.67
CA VAL A 26 -8.36 -40.99 4.99
C VAL A 26 -8.67 -42.17 4.08
N ASN A 27 -9.94 -42.56 3.98
CA ASN A 27 -10.35 -43.67 3.12
C ASN A 27 -9.98 -43.43 1.65
N TYR A 28 -10.12 -42.20 1.15
CA TYR A 28 -9.74 -41.84 -0.21
C TYR A 28 -8.26 -42.13 -0.49
N PHE A 29 -7.36 -41.57 0.35
CA PHE A 29 -5.93 -41.75 0.15
C PHE A 29 -5.47 -43.19 0.42
N GLU A 30 -6.02 -43.87 1.43
CA GLU A 30 -5.73 -45.28 1.68
C GLU A 30 -6.17 -46.17 0.50
N ASN A 31 -7.32 -45.90 -0.13
CA ASN A 31 -7.78 -46.61 -1.33
C ASN A 31 -6.86 -46.38 -2.56
N LEU A 32 -6.16 -45.26 -2.61
CA LEU A 32 -5.16 -44.96 -3.64
C LEU A 32 -3.79 -45.59 -3.36
N GLY A 33 -3.63 -46.28 -2.22
CA GLY A 33 -2.41 -46.95 -1.81
C GLY A 33 -1.54 -46.16 -0.81
N ALA A 34 -2.09 -45.14 -0.15
CA ALA A 34 -1.36 -44.38 0.87
C ALA A 34 -1.06 -45.24 2.12
N THR A 35 -0.02 -44.84 2.85
CA THR A 35 0.30 -45.43 4.16
C THR A 35 -0.84 -45.19 5.14
N LYS A 36 -1.23 -46.21 5.90
CA LYS A 36 -2.32 -46.07 6.88
C LYS A 36 -2.00 -45.00 7.92
N ILE A 37 -3.03 -44.29 8.37
CA ILE A 37 -2.88 -43.31 9.44
C ILE A 37 -2.61 -44.00 10.78
N GLU A 38 -1.67 -43.48 11.55
CA GLU A 38 -1.35 -44.04 12.88
C GLU A 38 -2.37 -43.59 13.94
N LEU A 39 -2.57 -44.41 14.97
CA LEU A 39 -3.52 -44.09 16.04
C LEU A 39 -3.06 -42.84 16.80
N GLY A 40 -3.90 -41.79 16.79
CA GLY A 40 -3.61 -40.51 17.44
C GLY A 40 -2.81 -39.54 16.57
N GLU A 41 -2.47 -39.91 15.33
CA GLU A 41 -1.86 -38.99 14.37
C GLU A 41 -2.91 -37.97 13.87
N ASN A 42 -2.48 -36.72 13.70
CA ASN A 42 -3.34 -35.67 13.13
C ASN A 42 -3.54 -35.92 11.62
N PRO A 43 -4.79 -36.09 11.14
CA PRO A 43 -5.08 -36.31 9.72
C PRO A 43 -4.51 -35.23 8.79
N ALA A 44 -4.40 -33.98 9.25
CA ALA A 44 -3.82 -32.88 8.47
C ALA A 44 -2.31 -33.04 8.24
N ASN A 45 -1.57 -33.60 9.20
CA ASN A 45 -0.15 -33.88 9.02
C ASN A 45 0.06 -35.13 8.17
N TRP A 46 -0.75 -36.17 8.41
CA TRP A 46 -0.73 -37.41 7.64
C TRP A 46 -0.98 -37.15 6.14
N MET A 47 -2.04 -36.40 5.79
CA MET A 47 -2.35 -36.08 4.40
C MET A 47 -1.22 -35.29 3.71
N LEU A 48 -0.56 -34.36 4.42
CA LEU A 48 0.55 -33.59 3.86
C LEU A 48 1.74 -34.51 3.54
N ARG A 49 2.03 -35.49 4.42
CA ARG A 49 3.06 -36.50 4.17
C ARG A 49 2.71 -37.35 2.94
N VAL A 50 1.46 -37.81 2.83
CA VAL A 50 0.98 -38.61 1.71
C VAL A 50 1.10 -37.87 0.37
N ILE A 51 0.69 -36.59 0.30
CA ILE A 51 0.77 -35.82 -0.95
C ILE A 51 2.20 -35.44 -1.35
N THR A 52 3.14 -35.43 -0.41
CA THR A 52 4.56 -35.18 -0.67
C THR A 52 5.37 -36.45 -0.97
N SER A 53 4.79 -37.63 -0.77
CA SER A 53 5.45 -38.90 -1.06
C SER A 53 5.53 -39.13 -2.58
N GLU A 54 6.74 -39.42 -3.06
CA GLU A 54 6.99 -39.75 -4.47
C GLU A 54 6.39 -41.12 -4.87
N ASP A 55 6.16 -41.99 -3.89
CA ASP A 55 5.64 -43.36 -4.10
C ASP A 55 4.18 -43.37 -4.57
N MET A 56 3.45 -42.27 -4.38
CA MET A 56 2.04 -42.16 -4.75
C MET A 56 1.81 -41.89 -6.24
N GLY A 57 2.87 -41.60 -7.01
CA GLY A 57 2.77 -41.26 -8.43
C GLY A 57 1.99 -39.96 -8.68
N ASP A 58 1.33 -39.83 -9.83
CA ASP A 58 0.54 -38.63 -10.12
C ASP A 58 -0.85 -38.67 -9.46
N LEU A 59 -0.90 -38.18 -8.23
CA LEU A 59 -2.14 -38.00 -7.45
C LEU A 59 -3.19 -37.13 -8.16
N ALA A 60 -2.78 -36.17 -9.00
CA ALA A 60 -3.74 -35.30 -9.68
C ALA A 60 -4.48 -36.06 -10.78
N GLN A 61 -3.78 -36.91 -11.53
CA GLN A 61 -4.41 -37.79 -12.51
C GLN A 61 -5.33 -38.81 -11.82
N LYS A 62 -4.85 -39.44 -10.73
CA LYS A 62 -5.66 -40.35 -9.92
C LYS A 62 -6.93 -39.68 -9.38
N TYR A 63 -6.86 -38.40 -9.01
CA TYR A 63 -8.02 -37.64 -8.59
C TYR A 63 -9.04 -37.45 -9.73
N VAL A 64 -8.60 -37.10 -10.94
CA VAL A 64 -9.52 -36.96 -12.10
C VAL A 64 -10.21 -38.28 -12.45
N GLU A 65 -9.54 -39.42 -12.24
CA GLU A 65 -10.08 -40.76 -12.47
C GLU A 65 -10.94 -41.28 -11.30
N SER A 66 -10.97 -40.55 -10.18
CA SER A 66 -11.63 -40.99 -8.95
C SER A 66 -13.14 -40.78 -8.96
N LYS A 67 -13.84 -41.49 -8.05
CA LYS A 67 -15.28 -41.37 -7.87
C LYS A 67 -15.65 -40.01 -7.28
N GLU A 68 -14.77 -39.46 -6.45
CA GLU A 68 -14.90 -38.19 -5.76
C GLU A 68 -14.96 -37.04 -6.78
N TYR A 69 -14.09 -37.07 -7.81
CA TYR A 69 -14.15 -36.10 -8.90
C TYR A 69 -15.42 -36.24 -9.76
N ALA A 70 -15.87 -37.47 -10.02
CA ALA A 70 -17.12 -37.70 -10.75
C ALA A 70 -18.35 -37.18 -9.99
N LEU A 71 -18.38 -37.35 -8.66
CA LEU A 71 -19.42 -36.79 -7.79
C LEU A 71 -19.38 -35.26 -7.79
N LEU A 72 -18.21 -34.65 -7.59
CA LEU A 72 -18.04 -33.20 -7.66
C LEU A 72 -18.52 -32.63 -9.00
N ARG A 73 -18.19 -33.31 -10.12
CA ARG A 73 -18.62 -32.90 -11.46
C ARG A 73 -20.14 -32.92 -11.59
N LYS A 74 -20.78 -33.98 -11.09
CA LYS A 74 -22.23 -34.14 -11.08
C LYS A 74 -22.90 -33.04 -10.25
N ASP A 75 -22.40 -32.78 -9.03
CA ASP A 75 -22.93 -31.74 -8.15
C ASP A 75 -22.81 -30.36 -8.80
N LEU A 76 -21.67 -30.07 -9.46
CA LEU A 76 -21.47 -28.83 -10.22
C LEU A 76 -22.44 -28.69 -11.40
N ASP A 77 -22.75 -29.78 -12.11
CA ASP A 77 -23.69 -29.76 -13.23
C ASP A 77 -25.13 -29.59 -12.74
N GLU A 78 -25.50 -30.18 -11.59
CA GLU A 78 -26.79 -29.96 -10.93
C GLU A 78 -26.95 -28.50 -10.46
N ILE A 79 -25.93 -27.93 -9.81
CA ILE A 79 -25.93 -26.52 -9.38
C ILE A 79 -26.07 -25.57 -10.57
N LYS A 80 -25.38 -25.85 -11.69
CA LYS A 80 -25.48 -25.03 -12.91
C LYS A 80 -26.86 -25.12 -13.58
N ALA A 81 -27.53 -26.26 -13.47
CA ALA A 81 -28.86 -26.46 -14.03
C ALA A 81 -29.95 -25.70 -13.25
N VAL A 82 -29.76 -25.53 -11.93
CA VAL A 82 -30.65 -24.74 -11.07
C VAL A 82 -30.27 -23.26 -11.18
N GLN A 83 -30.69 -22.61 -12.27
CA GLN A 83 -30.64 -21.15 -12.38
C GLN A 83 -31.88 -20.54 -11.72
N ASP A 84 -31.88 -20.49 -10.39
CA ASP A 84 -32.89 -19.72 -9.65
C ASP A 84 -32.56 -18.21 -9.77
N PRO A 85 -33.41 -17.40 -10.42
CA PRO A 85 -33.20 -15.95 -10.52
C PRO A 85 -33.14 -15.27 -9.15
N GLU A 86 -33.77 -15.84 -8.12
CA GLU A 86 -33.78 -15.29 -6.76
C GLU A 86 -32.45 -15.50 -6.03
N LEU A 87 -31.68 -16.53 -6.39
CA LEU A 87 -30.35 -16.82 -5.82
C LEU A 87 -29.22 -16.05 -6.53
N LYS A 88 -29.52 -15.33 -7.60
CA LYS A 88 -28.52 -14.57 -8.35
C LYS A 88 -28.10 -13.33 -7.57
N ILE A 89 -26.92 -13.37 -6.96
CA ILE A 89 -26.33 -12.23 -6.25
C ILE A 89 -25.84 -11.21 -7.27
N GLU A 90 -26.61 -10.14 -7.49
CA GLU A 90 -26.19 -8.98 -8.29
C GLU A 90 -25.77 -7.82 -7.38
N TYR A 91 -24.54 -7.34 -7.60
CA TYR A 91 -24.03 -6.14 -6.93
C TYR A 91 -24.31 -4.92 -7.81
N LYS A 92 -25.02 -3.93 -7.26
CA LYS A 92 -25.32 -2.68 -7.96
C LYS A 92 -24.10 -1.78 -8.13
N ASP A 93 -23.20 -1.81 -7.15
CA ASP A 93 -22.02 -0.96 -7.06
C ASP A 93 -20.79 -1.79 -6.71
N GLU A 94 -19.62 -1.37 -7.21
CA GLU A 94 -18.32 -1.96 -6.86
C GLU A 94 -18.00 -1.79 -5.36
N PHE A 95 -18.50 -0.72 -4.74
CA PHE A 95 -18.22 -0.37 -3.35
C PHE A 95 -19.49 -0.31 -2.52
N ALA A 96 -19.43 -0.81 -1.28
CA ALA A 96 -20.55 -0.78 -0.34
C ALA A 96 -20.93 0.64 0.12
N ALA A 97 -19.99 1.60 0.08
CA ALA A 97 -20.20 2.97 0.53
C ALA A 97 -20.09 3.98 -0.61
N SER A 98 -20.90 5.04 -0.52
CA SER A 98 -20.87 6.14 -1.50
C SER A 98 -19.50 6.81 -1.58
N LYS A 99 -19.18 7.39 -2.74
CA LYS A 99 -17.89 8.05 -2.98
C LYS A 99 -17.58 9.15 -1.95
N ALA A 100 -18.60 9.91 -1.54
CA ALA A 100 -18.44 10.99 -0.56
C ALA A 100 -18.05 10.46 0.82
N VAL A 101 -18.69 9.38 1.29
CA VAL A 101 -18.38 8.76 2.59
C VAL A 101 -16.97 8.19 2.57
N ARG A 102 -16.60 7.45 1.51
CA ARG A 102 -15.24 6.93 1.34
C ARG A 102 -14.20 8.05 1.38
N GLN A 103 -14.43 9.12 0.62
CA GLN A 103 -13.52 10.27 0.58
C GLN A 103 -13.37 10.94 1.95
N LEU A 104 -14.47 11.16 2.67
CA LEU A 104 -14.47 11.79 3.99
C LEU A 104 -13.69 10.95 5.00
N LEU A 105 -13.97 9.65 5.05
CA LEU A 105 -13.33 8.71 5.99
C LEU A 105 -11.84 8.55 5.70
N VAL A 106 -11.46 8.35 4.43
CA VAL A 106 -10.05 8.21 4.03
C VAL A 106 -9.29 9.51 4.31
N ASN A 107 -9.88 10.67 4.04
CA ASN A 107 -9.27 11.97 4.34
C ASN A 107 -9.09 12.17 5.85
N GLY A 108 -10.12 11.89 6.67
CA GLY A 108 -10.02 11.97 8.13
C GLY A 108 -8.93 11.05 8.68
N ARG A 109 -8.91 9.79 8.22
CA ARG A 109 -7.91 8.80 8.62
C ARG A 109 -6.49 9.25 8.26
N LEU A 110 -6.28 9.73 7.04
CA LEU A 110 -4.94 10.09 6.57
C LEU A 110 -4.42 11.36 7.24
N ARG A 111 -5.27 12.37 7.45
CA ARG A 111 -4.91 13.57 8.23
C ARG A 111 -4.50 13.21 9.66
N LEU A 112 -5.21 12.28 10.30
CA LEU A 112 -4.83 11.78 11.63
C LEU A 112 -3.48 11.04 11.61
N ILE A 113 -3.21 10.22 10.59
CA ILE A 113 -1.92 9.53 10.44
C ILE A 113 -0.79 10.54 10.29
N TYR A 114 -0.94 11.54 9.42
CA TYR A 114 0.05 12.60 9.23
C TYR A 114 0.26 13.40 10.52
N TRP A 115 -0.81 13.75 11.22
CA TRP A 115 -0.75 14.46 12.49
C TRP A 115 -0.01 13.65 13.58
N ARG A 116 -0.29 12.35 13.68
CA ARG A 116 0.34 11.43 14.65
C ARG A 116 1.73 10.95 14.24
N SER A 117 2.24 11.36 13.08
CA SER A 117 3.58 11.00 12.58
C SER A 117 4.52 12.21 12.62
N PRO A 118 4.85 12.75 13.82
CA PRO A 118 5.62 13.98 13.93
C PRO A 118 7.04 13.84 13.38
N ALA A 119 7.65 12.66 13.47
CA ALA A 119 9.01 12.42 12.99
C ALA A 119 9.18 12.75 11.49
N TYR A 120 8.19 12.41 10.66
CA TYR A 120 8.23 12.71 9.23
C TYR A 120 8.10 14.23 8.98
N ASN A 121 7.07 14.86 9.55
CA ASN A 121 6.84 16.29 9.33
C ASN A 121 7.97 17.15 9.93
N LEU A 122 8.44 16.82 11.13
CA LEU A 122 9.52 17.53 11.81
C LEU A 122 10.85 17.42 11.06
N SER A 123 11.20 16.22 10.57
CA SER A 123 12.44 16.06 9.80
C SER A 123 12.42 16.90 8.52
N ARG A 124 11.27 17.00 7.84
CA ARG A 124 11.11 17.87 6.66
C ARG A 124 11.26 19.35 7.00
N LEU A 125 10.68 19.80 8.12
CA LEU A 125 10.83 21.18 8.60
C LEU A 125 12.29 21.50 8.96
N MET A 126 12.98 20.60 9.66
CA MET A 126 14.38 20.75 10.04
C MET A 126 15.30 20.82 8.82
N VAL A 127 15.14 19.89 7.87
CA VAL A 127 15.93 19.87 6.63
C VAL A 127 15.72 21.16 5.83
N SER A 128 14.47 21.61 5.72
CA SER A 128 14.12 22.87 5.05
C SER A 128 14.81 24.08 5.71
N MET A 129 14.78 24.15 7.04
CA MET A 129 15.45 25.21 7.82
C MET A 129 16.97 25.19 7.62
N VAL A 130 17.61 24.02 7.69
CA VAL A 130 19.07 23.87 7.53
C VAL A 130 19.50 24.28 6.12
N ILE A 131 18.77 23.85 5.08
CA ILE A 131 19.07 24.23 3.70
C ILE A 131 18.90 25.74 3.50
N ALA A 132 17.81 26.32 4.03
CA ALA A 132 17.59 27.76 3.97
C ALA A 132 18.75 28.55 4.60
N PHE A 133 19.25 28.07 5.74
CA PHE A 133 20.40 28.66 6.41
C PHE A 133 21.68 28.53 5.59
N VAL A 134 22.01 27.32 5.10
CA VAL A 134 23.24 27.09 4.30
C VAL A 134 23.22 27.92 3.02
N LEU A 135 22.12 27.93 2.27
CA LEU A 135 22.01 28.70 1.03
C LEU A 135 21.97 30.21 1.29
N GLY A 136 21.32 30.66 2.37
CA GLY A 136 21.33 32.05 2.79
C GLY A 136 22.71 32.51 3.25
N SER A 137 23.50 31.62 3.87
CA SER A 137 24.81 31.94 4.45
C SER A 137 25.84 32.44 3.44
N VAL A 138 25.65 32.09 2.15
CA VAL A 138 26.46 32.54 1.02
C VAL A 138 26.53 34.07 0.94
N PHE A 139 25.49 34.77 1.38
CA PHE A 139 25.42 36.24 1.32
C PHE A 139 25.72 36.93 2.66
N ILE A 140 26.20 36.22 3.68
CA ILE A 140 26.47 36.81 5.01
C ILE A 140 27.49 37.95 4.93
N LEU A 141 28.53 37.81 4.11
CA LEU A 141 29.59 38.83 3.97
C LEU A 141 29.15 40.04 3.14
N VAL A 142 28.13 39.89 2.29
CA VAL A 142 27.60 40.94 1.39
C VAL A 142 26.16 41.28 1.77
N ARG A 143 25.92 41.37 3.08
CA ARG A 143 24.60 41.63 3.64
C ARG A 143 24.29 43.12 3.54
N HIS A 144 23.16 43.48 2.91
CA HIS A 144 22.72 44.87 2.70
C HIS A 144 23.74 45.78 1.98
N PRO A 145 24.15 45.46 0.75
CA PRO A 145 25.03 46.34 -0.01
C PRO A 145 24.34 47.69 -0.28
N GLU A 146 25.11 48.78 -0.23
CA GLU A 146 24.60 50.13 -0.55
C GLU A 146 24.37 50.30 -2.06
N ILE A 147 25.15 49.60 -2.89
CA ILE A 147 25.06 49.58 -4.35
C ILE A 147 25.12 48.13 -4.81
N TYR A 148 24.16 47.72 -5.65
CA TYR A 148 24.15 46.38 -6.24
C TYR A 148 24.98 46.36 -7.53
N THR A 149 26.07 45.59 -7.54
CA THR A 149 26.85 45.36 -8.76
C THR A 149 26.16 44.30 -9.65
N GLU A 150 26.32 44.35 -10.98
CA GLU A 150 25.74 43.34 -11.89
C GLU A 150 26.12 41.90 -11.50
N VAL A 151 27.36 41.69 -11.05
CA VAL A 151 27.87 40.39 -10.57
C VAL A 151 27.08 39.90 -9.36
N GLU A 152 26.76 40.78 -8.42
CA GLU A 152 26.00 40.45 -7.21
C GLU A 152 24.55 40.12 -7.53
N MET A 153 23.92 40.89 -8.43
CA MET A 153 22.56 40.63 -8.90
C MET A 153 22.46 39.26 -9.59
N ARG A 154 23.42 38.95 -10.47
CA ARG A 154 23.50 37.64 -11.14
C ARG A 154 23.68 36.51 -10.13
N SER A 155 24.57 36.68 -9.15
CA SER A 155 24.79 35.69 -8.08
C SER A 155 23.53 35.42 -7.25
N ARG A 156 22.80 36.48 -6.86
CA ARG A 156 21.52 36.35 -6.13
C ARG A 156 20.47 35.59 -6.92
N LEU A 157 20.31 35.89 -8.21
CA LEU A 157 19.40 35.15 -9.10
C LEU A 157 19.80 33.67 -9.21
N SER A 158 21.10 33.37 -9.35
CA SER A 158 21.58 32.00 -9.40
C SER A 158 21.31 31.22 -8.11
N VAL A 159 21.47 31.84 -6.94
CA VAL A 159 21.16 31.18 -5.66
C VAL A 159 19.66 30.97 -5.48
N ILE A 160 18.81 31.94 -5.87
CA ILE A 160 17.35 31.75 -5.84
C ILE A 160 16.96 30.56 -6.74
N PHE A 161 17.50 30.47 -7.95
CA PHE A 161 17.26 29.34 -8.84
C PHE A 161 17.74 28.00 -8.22
N LEU A 162 18.93 27.98 -7.63
CA LEU A 162 19.47 26.81 -6.95
C LEU A 162 18.59 26.38 -5.75
N THR A 163 18.08 27.33 -4.97
CA THR A 163 17.19 27.05 -3.83
C THR A 163 15.91 26.35 -4.27
N PHE A 164 15.33 26.77 -5.40
CA PHE A 164 14.14 26.14 -5.96
C PHE A 164 14.40 24.68 -6.34
N ILE A 165 15.50 24.40 -7.05
CA ILE A 165 15.87 23.05 -7.47
C ILE A 165 16.13 22.15 -6.26
N ILE A 166 16.99 22.59 -5.33
CA ILE A 166 17.37 21.78 -4.15
C ILE A 166 16.13 21.47 -3.29
N THR A 167 15.26 22.45 -3.07
CA THR A 167 14.03 22.26 -2.29
C THR A 167 13.08 21.26 -2.97
N GLY A 168 12.93 21.34 -4.29
CA GLY A 168 12.11 20.40 -5.07
C GLY A 168 12.62 18.97 -4.98
N ILE A 169 13.93 18.75 -5.17
CA ILE A 169 14.56 17.42 -5.08
C ILE A 169 14.38 16.85 -3.66
N MET A 170 14.64 17.64 -2.62
CA MET A 170 14.48 17.21 -1.24
C MET A 170 13.04 16.88 -0.88
N ALA A 171 12.06 17.63 -1.40
CA ALA A 171 10.65 17.33 -1.19
C ALA A 171 10.29 15.94 -1.75
N ILE A 172 10.73 15.63 -2.98
CA ILE A 172 10.50 14.32 -3.61
C ILE A 172 11.16 13.20 -2.80
N LEU A 173 12.44 13.35 -2.45
CA LEU A 173 13.19 12.32 -1.71
C LEU A 173 12.58 12.03 -0.34
N SER A 174 12.06 13.05 0.34
CA SER A 174 11.44 12.90 1.66
C SER A 174 10.15 12.07 1.61
N VAL A 175 9.39 12.16 0.52
CA VAL A 175 8.07 11.52 0.38
C VAL A 175 8.16 10.03 0.02
N ILE A 176 9.21 9.62 -0.70
CA ILE A 176 9.40 8.22 -1.17
C ILE A 176 9.19 7.16 -0.06
N PRO A 177 9.89 7.20 1.10
CA PRO A 177 9.75 6.16 2.11
C PRO A 177 8.36 6.10 2.74
N VAL A 178 7.66 7.25 2.83
CA VAL A 178 6.29 7.33 3.32
C VAL A 178 5.32 6.72 2.32
N MET A 179 5.48 7.04 1.03
CA MET A 179 4.63 6.51 -0.03
C MET A 179 4.76 5.01 -0.19
N THR A 180 5.95 4.43 0.00
CA THR A 180 6.12 2.96 -0.05
C THR A 180 5.26 2.27 1.01
N LYS A 181 5.20 2.81 2.24
CA LYS A 181 4.36 2.27 3.31
C LYS A 181 2.85 2.43 3.01
N ILE A 182 2.47 3.58 2.46
CA ILE A 182 1.07 3.86 2.11
C ILE A 182 0.61 2.99 0.94
N ARG A 183 1.50 2.71 -0.02
CA ARG A 183 1.22 1.88 -1.20
C ARG A 183 0.82 0.45 -0.83
N GLU A 184 1.55 -0.20 0.07
CA GLU A 184 1.22 -1.57 0.50
C GLU A 184 -0.14 -1.65 1.18
N MET A 185 -0.42 -0.68 2.06
CA MET A 185 -1.72 -0.54 2.72
C MET A 185 -2.85 -0.26 1.71
N PHE A 186 -2.58 0.57 0.70
CA PHE A 186 -3.52 0.90 -0.36
C PHE A 186 -3.96 -0.33 -1.14
N TYR A 187 -3.02 -1.14 -1.64
CA TYR A 187 -3.37 -2.34 -2.41
C TYR A 187 -4.22 -3.30 -1.59
N ARG A 188 -3.84 -3.55 -0.33
CA ARG A 188 -4.63 -4.40 0.57
C ARG A 188 -6.08 -3.92 0.73
N HIS A 189 -6.29 -2.62 0.95
CA HIS A 189 -7.63 -2.07 1.13
C HIS A 189 -8.42 -1.96 -0.17
N ARG A 190 -7.74 -1.79 -1.31
CA ARG A 190 -8.36 -1.79 -2.63
C ARG A 190 -8.86 -3.19 -2.98
N ASP A 191 -8.03 -4.22 -2.75
CA ASP A 191 -8.36 -5.61 -3.05
C ASP A 191 -9.52 -6.12 -2.15
N SER A 192 -9.66 -5.55 -0.96
CA SER A 192 -10.82 -5.80 -0.08
C SER A 192 -12.03 -4.89 -0.38
N GLY A 193 -12.02 -4.12 -1.48
CA GLY A 193 -13.16 -3.29 -1.90
C GLY A 193 -13.49 -2.11 -0.99
N MET A 194 -12.55 -1.55 -0.23
CA MET A 194 -12.85 -0.47 0.73
C MET A 194 -12.90 0.92 0.09
N TYR A 195 -11.92 1.27 -0.75
CA TYR A 195 -11.84 2.57 -1.43
C TYR A 195 -10.98 2.53 -2.69
N ASP A 196 -11.20 3.49 -3.58
CA ASP A 196 -10.54 3.61 -4.88
C ASP A 196 -9.28 4.48 -4.83
N SER A 197 -8.51 4.48 -5.93
CA SER A 197 -7.27 5.27 -6.06
C SER A 197 -7.51 6.79 -5.94
N ALA A 198 -8.68 7.29 -6.37
CA ALA A 198 -8.94 8.72 -6.29
C ALA A 198 -9.11 9.17 -4.83
N ALA A 199 -9.76 8.34 -4.00
CA ALA A 199 -9.97 8.65 -2.58
C ALA A 199 -8.65 8.89 -1.84
N ILE A 200 -7.65 8.05 -2.09
CA ILE A 200 -6.33 8.18 -1.46
C ILE A 200 -5.52 9.36 -2.03
N GLY A 201 -5.59 9.63 -3.33
CA GLY A 201 -4.91 10.76 -3.96
C GLY A 201 -5.38 12.11 -3.39
N TRP A 202 -6.70 12.30 -3.30
CA TRP A 202 -7.29 13.49 -2.67
C TRP A 202 -6.95 13.61 -1.20
N ALA A 203 -6.99 12.50 -0.46
CA ALA A 203 -6.62 12.49 0.95
C ALA A 203 -5.16 12.92 1.14
N LEU A 204 -4.23 12.36 0.36
CA LEU A 204 -2.80 12.68 0.43
C LEU A 204 -2.54 14.17 0.19
N GLY A 205 -3.07 14.70 -0.91
CA GLY A 205 -2.92 16.12 -1.23
C GLY A 205 -3.48 17.03 -0.12
N SER A 206 -4.64 16.67 0.44
CA SER A 206 -5.23 17.45 1.53
C SER A 206 -4.47 17.38 2.85
N ALA A 207 -3.88 16.22 3.17
CA ALA A 207 -3.09 16.04 4.38
C ALA A 207 -1.73 16.76 4.31
N GLU A 208 -1.10 16.77 3.13
CA GLU A 208 0.21 17.38 2.94
C GLU A 208 0.19 18.90 2.84
N LYS A 209 -0.90 19.47 2.32
CA LYS A 209 -1.04 20.92 2.03
C LYS A 209 -0.57 21.80 3.19
N LEU A 210 -1.05 21.54 4.41
CA LEU A 210 -0.73 22.36 5.59
C LEU A 210 0.78 22.32 5.91
N PHE A 211 1.39 21.14 5.87
CA PHE A 211 2.80 20.98 6.18
C PHE A 211 3.71 21.47 5.07
N ILE A 212 3.27 21.45 3.80
CA ILE A 212 4.03 22.02 2.67
C ILE A 212 4.04 23.54 2.81
N VAL A 213 2.88 24.17 3.05
CA VAL A 213 2.80 25.62 3.28
C VAL A 213 3.69 26.02 4.46
N LEU A 214 3.60 25.32 5.59
CA LEU A 214 4.43 25.60 6.76
C LEU A 214 5.94 25.47 6.47
N ALA A 215 6.36 24.40 5.79
CA ALA A 215 7.76 24.19 5.43
C ALA A 215 8.28 25.30 4.52
N THR A 216 7.52 25.66 3.48
CA THR A 216 7.90 26.73 2.55
C THR A 216 7.94 28.09 3.24
N THR A 217 6.99 28.39 4.13
CA THR A 217 7.02 29.63 4.90
C THR A 217 8.27 29.71 5.78
N ILE A 218 8.62 28.64 6.50
CA ILE A 218 9.83 28.58 7.32
C ILE A 218 11.08 28.75 6.45
N PHE A 219 11.16 28.05 5.32
CA PHE A 219 12.24 28.18 4.36
C PHE A 219 12.45 29.63 3.94
N THR A 220 11.39 30.27 3.44
CA THR A 220 11.43 31.63 2.91
C THR A 220 11.83 32.63 3.97
N VAL A 221 11.29 32.52 5.19
CA VAL A 221 11.62 33.42 6.31
C VAL A 221 13.09 33.28 6.69
N VAL A 222 13.60 32.05 6.85
CA VAL A 222 14.99 31.80 7.23
C VAL A 222 15.94 32.26 6.12
N PHE A 223 15.68 31.86 4.87
CA PHE A 223 16.51 32.19 3.73
C PHE A 223 16.64 33.70 3.53
N LEU A 224 15.52 34.42 3.47
CA LEU A 224 15.53 35.87 3.24
C LEU A 224 16.16 36.64 4.41
N SER A 225 15.99 36.16 5.63
CA SER A 225 16.60 36.76 6.83
C SER A 225 18.12 36.62 6.81
N VAL A 226 18.63 35.41 6.53
CA VAL A 226 20.07 35.12 6.50
C VAL A 226 20.73 35.80 5.29
N ALA A 227 20.09 35.75 4.12
CA ALA A 227 20.62 36.35 2.89
C ALA A 227 20.59 37.89 2.88
N GLY A 228 19.88 38.52 3.84
CA GLY A 228 19.76 39.98 3.95
C GLY A 228 19.01 40.64 2.79
N MET A 229 18.15 39.89 2.09
CA MET A 229 17.45 40.34 0.88
C MET A 229 16.20 41.17 1.16
N THR A 230 15.68 41.18 2.39
CA THR A 230 14.53 42.01 2.77
C THR A 230 14.81 42.78 4.06
N LYS A 231 14.29 44.02 4.15
CA LYS A 231 14.37 44.86 5.36
C LYS A 231 13.02 45.00 6.09
N SER A 232 11.92 44.47 5.52
CA SER A 232 10.55 44.66 6.02
C SER A 232 9.70 43.40 5.89
N LEU A 233 8.86 43.13 6.90
CA LEU A 233 7.89 42.04 6.94
C LEU A 233 6.89 42.07 5.76
N ARG A 234 6.58 43.26 5.21
CA ARG A 234 5.71 43.35 4.01
C ARG A 234 6.39 42.81 2.75
N GLY A 235 7.72 42.94 2.65
CA GLY A 235 8.49 42.35 1.54
C GLY A 235 8.57 40.82 1.61
N LEU A 236 8.41 40.24 2.80
CA LEU A 236 8.34 38.80 3.01
C LEU A 236 7.01 38.19 2.51
N PHE A 237 5.90 38.92 2.68
CA PHE A 237 4.57 38.49 2.22
C PHE A 237 4.24 38.86 0.78
N GLY A 238 4.93 39.84 0.17
CA GLY A 238 4.76 40.16 -1.25
C GLY A 238 5.30 39.10 -2.23
N PHE A 239 5.93 38.04 -1.71
CA PHE A 239 6.43 36.90 -2.49
C PHE A 239 5.43 35.73 -2.59
N TRP A 240 4.32 35.80 -1.83
CA TRP A 240 3.23 34.82 -1.83
C TRP A 240 1.99 35.38 -2.52
#